data_AF-A0A7J3LMI3-F1
#
_entry.id   AF-A0A7J3LMI3-F1
#
_cell.length_a   1.000
_cell.length_b   1.000
_cell.length_c   1.000
_cell.angle_alpha   90.00
_cell.angle_beta   90.00
_cell.angle_gamma   90.00
#
_symmetry.space_group_name_H-M   'P 1'
#
loop_
_entity.id
_entity.type
_entity.pdbx_description
1 polymer ?
#
loop_
_entity_poly.entity_id
_entity_poly.type
_entity_poly.pdbx_seq_one_letter_code
_entity_poly.pdbx_strand_id
1 'polypeptide(L)'
;MKKGIAMESLVTIILIVVGLLVLLAFTVQLIGKSNETLHDRMCTYSAILNSVMNSRISCSPKPVVISTDGVKVMGHDKRVLIGDRYLKTFKPADFEEAVKYTIADQMFRCWDMMGSGNLNLFATDIAQKNHVCMLCSDIMFDNKAREQQILGLDKYMDEKYVTQYKLDKTYTQALSSKIYQYQWKFLYLPIYSGDVSSLGIPTGQVINTDDNYKVVFVAYKSSFLSNYFGKKLGINLGEYKQDAVYFVYLYSNEDFRKNCPVKYN
;
A
#
# COMPACT_ATOMS: atom_id res chain seq x y z
N MET A 1 -58.80 -4.17 40.99
CA MET A 1 -57.38 -3.78 41.00
C MET A 1 -56.61 -4.56 39.93
N LYS A 2 -56.47 -4.04 38.70
CA LYS A 2 -55.54 -4.54 37.64
C LYS A 2 -55.19 -3.45 36.61
N LYS A 3 -55.10 -2.17 37.02
CA LYS A 3 -54.75 -1.05 36.11
C LYS A 3 -53.31 -0.52 36.28
N GLY A 4 -52.54 -1.04 37.25
CA GLY A 4 -51.15 -0.61 37.49
C GLY A 4 -50.10 -1.28 36.58
N ILE A 5 -50.30 -2.55 36.21
CA ILE A 5 -49.30 -3.35 35.47
C ILE A 5 -49.16 -2.90 34.00
N ALA A 6 -50.21 -2.31 33.43
CA ALA A 6 -50.21 -1.89 32.02
C ALA A 6 -49.32 -0.67 31.74
N MET A 7 -49.11 0.22 32.73
CA MET A 7 -48.38 1.47 32.53
C MET A 7 -46.85 1.27 32.61
N GLU A 8 -46.39 0.41 33.52
CA GLU A 8 -44.96 0.06 33.65
C GLU A 8 -44.45 -0.74 32.43
N SER A 9 -45.30 -1.61 31.87
CA SER A 9 -44.97 -2.39 30.67
C SER A 9 -44.75 -1.49 29.44
N LEU A 10 -45.51 -0.40 29.32
CA LEU A 10 -45.43 0.52 28.19
C LEU A 10 -44.14 1.34 28.19
N VAL A 11 -43.70 1.82 29.36
CA VAL A 11 -42.44 2.58 29.49
C VAL A 11 -41.23 1.72 29.13
N THR A 12 -41.23 0.45 29.57
CA THR A 12 -40.14 -0.49 29.29
C THR A 12 -40.02 -0.76 27.78
N ILE A 13 -41.15 -0.95 27.09
CA ILE A 13 -41.17 -1.15 25.63
C ILE A 13 -40.61 0.07 24.90
N ILE A 14 -41.01 1.29 25.29
CA ILE A 14 -40.51 2.52 24.67
C ILE A 14 -38.99 2.64 24.85
N LEU A 15 -38.46 2.35 26.04
CA LEU A 15 -37.02 2.39 26.30
C LEU A 15 -36.24 1.39 25.45
N ILE A 16 -36.76 0.16 25.28
CA ILE A 16 -36.14 -0.85 24.41
C ILE A 16 -36.14 -0.39 22.95
N VAL A 17 -37.25 0.15 22.46
CA VAL A 17 -37.36 0.63 21.07
C VAL A 17 -36.40 1.80 20.83
N VAL A 18 -36.35 2.78 21.74
CA VAL A 18 -35.42 3.91 21.64
C VAL A 18 -33.97 3.43 21.70
N GLY A 19 -33.65 2.50 22.61
CA GLY A 19 -32.31 1.91 22.71
C GLY A 19 -31.89 1.18 21.42
N LEU A 20 -32.80 0.41 20.83
CA LEU A 20 -32.55 -0.28 19.55
C LEU A 20 -32.32 0.72 18.41
N LEU A 21 -33.09 1.80 18.34
CA LEU A 21 -32.91 2.85 17.33
C LEU A 21 -31.56 3.56 17.47
N VAL A 22 -31.11 3.85 18.70
CA VAL A 22 -29.79 4.44 18.95
C VAL A 22 -28.67 3.49 18.53
N LEU A 23 -28.79 2.19 18.86
CA LEU A 23 -27.83 1.18 18.44
C LEU A 23 -27.78 1.04 16.91
N LEU A 24 -28.94 1.01 16.24
CA LEU A 24 -29.01 0.97 14.78
C LEU A 24 -28.35 2.20 14.15
N ALA A 25 -28.65 3.41 14.66
CA ALA A 25 -28.02 4.64 14.17
C ALA A 25 -26.49 4.58 14.32
N PHE A 26 -25.99 4.06 15.45
CA PHE A 26 -24.55 3.90 15.67
C PHE A 26 -23.93 2.87 14.72
N THR A 27 -24.59 1.73 14.48
CA THR A 27 -24.09 0.73 13.52
C THR A 27 -24.03 1.28 12.09
N VAL A 28 -25.01 2.05 11.65
CA VAL A 28 -25.01 2.69 10.31
C VAL A 28 -23.86 3.69 10.19
N GLN A 29 -23.61 4.49 11.22
CA GLN A 29 -22.48 5.44 11.23
C GLN A 29 -21.12 4.73 11.22
N LEU A 30 -21.00 3.59 11.90
CA LEU A 30 -19.78 2.79 11.89
C LEU A 30 -19.55 2.14 10.53
N ILE A 31 -20.58 1.55 9.91
CA ILE A 31 -20.47 0.89 8.60
C ILE A 31 -20.08 1.90 7.51
N GLY A 32 -20.65 3.10 7.54
CA GLY A 32 -20.39 4.14 6.52
C GLY A 32 -18.95 4.66 6.46
N LYS A 33 -18.16 4.52 7.52
CA LYS A 33 -16.74 4.94 7.56
C LYS A 33 -15.74 3.78 7.35
N SER A 34 -16.22 2.54 7.23
CA SER A 34 -15.40 1.36 7.52
C SER A 34 -14.73 0.72 6.30
N ASN A 35 -15.34 0.77 5.11
CA ASN A 35 -15.03 -0.22 4.06
C ASN A 35 -13.56 -0.20 3.57
N GLU A 36 -12.96 0.98 3.37
CA GLU A 36 -11.57 1.03 2.87
C GLU A 36 -10.55 0.57 3.92
N THR A 37 -10.78 0.96 5.20
CA THR A 37 -9.89 0.62 6.31
C THR A 37 -10.02 -0.84 6.74
N LEU A 38 -11.20 -1.45 6.57
CA LEU A 38 -11.40 -2.88 6.82
C LEU A 38 -10.56 -3.73 5.88
N HIS A 39 -10.53 -3.41 4.59
CA HIS A 39 -9.75 -4.20 3.62
C HIS A 39 -8.25 -4.18 3.91
N ASP A 40 -7.70 -3.00 4.24
CA ASP A 40 -6.30 -2.88 4.62
C ASP A 40 -6.00 -3.69 5.88
N ARG A 41 -6.85 -3.56 6.90
CA ARG A 41 -6.70 -4.30 8.16
C ARG A 41 -6.74 -5.81 7.95
N MET A 42 -7.68 -6.31 7.15
CA MET A 42 -7.78 -7.74 6.85
C MET A 42 -6.54 -8.25 6.13
N CYS A 43 -6.01 -7.48 5.17
CA CYS A 43 -4.76 -7.79 4.52
C CYS A 43 -3.60 -7.84 5.53
N THR A 44 -3.45 -6.82 6.39
CA THR A 44 -2.44 -6.79 7.46
C THR A 44 -2.56 -7.96 8.43
N TYR A 45 -3.78 -8.30 8.88
CA TYR A 45 -3.98 -9.45 9.75
C TYR A 45 -3.58 -10.76 9.06
N SER A 46 -3.92 -10.92 7.78
CA SER A 46 -3.51 -12.12 7.03
C SER A 46 -2.00 -12.20 6.84
N ALA A 47 -1.32 -11.06 6.63
CA ALA A 47 0.13 -10.98 6.57
C ALA A 47 0.77 -11.37 7.93
N ILE A 48 0.23 -10.87 9.04
CA ILE A 48 0.69 -11.24 10.40
C ILE A 48 0.50 -12.75 10.63
N LEU A 49 -0.69 -13.29 10.35
CA LEU A 49 -0.99 -14.71 10.53
C LEU A 49 -0.09 -15.60 9.67
N ASN A 50 0.19 -15.18 8.43
CA ASN A 50 1.12 -15.88 7.56
C ASN A 50 2.54 -15.86 8.14
N SER A 51 3.00 -14.74 8.69
CA SER A 51 4.36 -14.66 9.26
C SER A 51 4.60 -15.58 10.46
N VAL A 52 3.53 -15.96 11.17
CA VAL A 52 3.59 -16.83 12.37
C VAL A 52 3.25 -18.27 12.04
N MET A 53 2.23 -18.50 11.21
CA MET A 53 1.64 -19.82 10.97
C MET A 53 1.85 -20.33 9.54
N ASN A 54 2.55 -19.59 8.68
CA ASN A 54 2.72 -19.90 7.26
C ASN A 54 1.38 -20.16 6.54
N SER A 55 0.33 -19.44 6.94
CA SER A 55 -0.98 -19.43 6.28
C SER A 55 -0.92 -18.66 4.96
N ARG A 56 -1.97 -18.72 4.13
CA ARG A 56 -2.01 -17.90 2.92
C ARG A 56 -2.37 -16.45 3.26
N ILE A 57 -1.62 -15.51 2.70
CA ILE A 57 -1.95 -14.09 2.75
C ILE A 57 -3.15 -13.87 1.83
N SER A 58 -4.20 -13.26 2.35
CA SER A 58 -5.46 -13.04 1.63
C SER A 58 -5.65 -11.53 1.45
N CYS A 59 -5.01 -10.99 0.42
CA CYS A 59 -5.10 -9.57 0.07
C CYS A 59 -5.67 -9.43 -1.34
N SER A 60 -6.89 -8.91 -1.47
CA SER A 60 -7.43 -8.60 -2.79
C SER A 60 -6.83 -7.29 -3.31
N PRO A 61 -6.39 -7.23 -4.58
CA PRO A 61 -5.95 -5.99 -5.20
C PRO A 61 -7.05 -4.92 -5.15
N LYS A 62 -6.67 -3.69 -4.80
CA LYS A 62 -7.58 -2.55 -4.84
C LYS A 62 -7.55 -1.88 -6.23
N PRO A 63 -8.69 -1.75 -6.94
CA PRO A 63 -8.75 -0.91 -8.11
C PRO A 63 -8.74 0.56 -7.67
N VAL A 64 -7.84 1.32 -8.28
CA VAL A 64 -7.68 2.77 -8.11
C VAL A 64 -7.86 3.41 -9.46
N VAL A 65 -8.92 4.20 -9.62
CA VAL A 65 -9.22 4.90 -10.86
C VAL A 65 -8.88 6.37 -10.68
N ILE A 66 -7.95 6.87 -11.50
CA ILE A 66 -7.54 8.27 -11.54
C ILE A 66 -8.22 8.93 -12.73
N SER A 67 -8.93 10.01 -12.47
CA SER A 67 -9.58 10.85 -13.48
C SER A 67 -9.18 12.32 -13.29
N THR A 68 -9.44 13.15 -14.30
CA THR A 68 -9.25 14.61 -14.19
C THR A 68 -10.12 15.21 -13.09
N ASP A 69 -11.25 14.57 -12.78
CA ASP A 69 -12.26 15.09 -11.87
C ASP A 69 -12.07 14.58 -10.43
N GLY A 70 -11.14 13.66 -10.18
CA GLY A 70 -10.98 13.01 -8.87
C GLY A 70 -10.30 11.65 -8.92
N VAL A 71 -9.98 11.10 -7.75
CA VAL A 71 -9.51 9.71 -7.59
C VAL A 71 -10.58 8.88 -6.91
N LYS A 72 -10.80 7.66 -7.41
CA LYS A 72 -11.67 6.66 -6.80
C LYS A 72 -10.89 5.44 -6.38
N VAL A 73 -11.11 4.94 -5.17
CA VAL A 73 -10.52 3.68 -4.67
C VAL A 73 -11.66 2.75 -4.31
N MET A 74 -11.66 1.52 -4.85
CA MET A 74 -12.77 0.56 -4.69
C MET A 74 -14.13 1.15 -5.10
N GLY A 75 -14.16 2.06 -6.08
CA GLY A 75 -15.38 2.73 -6.53
C GLY A 75 -15.85 3.91 -5.67
N HIS A 76 -15.14 4.25 -4.59
CA HIS A 76 -15.47 5.38 -3.71
C HIS A 76 -14.52 6.55 -3.94
N ASP A 77 -15.07 7.77 -3.94
CA ASP A 77 -14.27 8.99 -4.07
C ASP A 77 -13.28 9.11 -2.90
N LYS A 78 -12.00 9.24 -3.24
CA LYS A 78 -10.92 9.42 -2.27
C LYS A 78 -10.44 10.86 -2.30
N ARG A 79 -10.19 11.41 -1.11
CA ARG A 79 -9.53 12.71 -0.98
C ARG A 79 -8.04 12.53 -1.18
N VAL A 80 -7.45 13.36 -2.03
CA VAL A 80 -6.02 13.39 -2.32
C VAL A 80 -5.42 14.64 -1.68
N LEU A 81 -4.29 14.48 -1.00
CA LEU A 81 -3.56 15.59 -0.40
C LEU A 81 -2.65 16.23 -1.45
N ILE A 82 -2.86 17.52 -1.70
CA ILE A 82 -2.07 18.34 -2.64
C ILE A 82 -1.66 19.60 -1.89
N GLY A 83 -0.35 19.79 -1.70
CA GLY A 83 0.17 20.70 -0.69
C GLY A 83 -0.42 20.38 0.70
N ASP A 84 -1.06 21.37 1.34
CA ASP A 84 -1.68 21.22 2.66
C ASP A 84 -3.21 21.02 2.62
N ARG A 85 -3.77 20.69 1.45
CA ARG A 85 -5.22 20.60 1.24
C ARG A 85 -5.66 19.23 0.75
N TYR A 86 -6.74 18.73 1.33
CA TYR A 86 -7.43 17.53 0.85
C TYR A 86 -8.46 17.90 -0.21
N LEU A 87 -8.23 17.46 -1.44
CA LEU A 87 -9.12 17.70 -2.58
C LEU A 87 -9.88 16.43 -2.95
N LYS A 88 -11.18 16.57 -3.18
CA LYS A 88 -12.03 15.49 -3.73
C LYS A 88 -12.07 15.54 -5.26
N THR A 89 -11.95 16.74 -5.82
CA THR A 89 -11.92 17.04 -7.24
C THR A 89 -10.69 17.87 -7.57
N PHE A 90 -10.13 17.72 -8.77
CA PHE A 90 -8.89 18.40 -9.14
C PHE A 90 -9.14 19.49 -10.16
N LYS A 91 -8.31 20.52 -10.12
CA LYS A 91 -8.11 21.38 -11.28
C LYS A 91 -7.10 20.70 -12.21
N PRO A 92 -7.08 21.02 -13.52
CA PRO A 92 -6.08 20.47 -14.44
C PRO A 92 -4.63 20.67 -13.96
N ALA A 93 -4.33 21.82 -13.34
CA ALA A 93 -3.01 22.11 -12.78
C ALA A 93 -2.60 21.20 -11.61
N ASP A 94 -3.57 20.61 -10.91
CA ASP A 94 -3.34 19.74 -9.75
C ASP A 94 -3.23 18.26 -10.15
N PHE A 95 -3.56 17.91 -11.40
CA PHE A 95 -3.68 16.51 -11.83
C PHE A 95 -2.36 15.75 -11.69
N GLU A 96 -1.25 16.33 -12.14
CA GLU A 96 0.06 15.69 -12.07
C GLU A 96 0.49 15.37 -10.63
N GLU A 97 0.26 16.32 -9.70
CA GLU A 97 0.55 16.11 -8.28
C GLU A 97 -0.40 15.08 -7.66
N ALA A 98 -1.67 15.06 -8.07
CA ALA A 98 -2.64 14.06 -7.62
C ALA A 98 -2.25 12.65 -8.04
N VAL A 99 -1.76 12.47 -9.28
CA VAL A 99 -1.27 11.17 -9.78
C VAL A 99 -0.08 10.69 -8.96
N LYS A 100 0.92 11.55 -8.76
CA LYS A 100 2.12 11.23 -7.95
C LYS A 100 1.76 10.88 -6.51
N TYR A 101 0.92 11.69 -5.86
CA TYR A 101 0.41 11.41 -4.52
C TYR A 101 -0.27 10.05 -4.44
N THR A 102 -1.18 9.77 -5.38
CA THR A 102 -2.01 8.56 -5.36
C THR A 102 -1.17 7.31 -5.50
N ILE A 103 -0.19 7.33 -6.41
CA ILE A 103 0.76 6.24 -6.62
C ILE A 103 1.63 6.06 -5.36
N ALA A 104 2.25 7.14 -4.86
CA ALA A 104 3.11 7.07 -3.69
C ALA A 104 2.37 6.55 -2.45
N ASP A 105 1.13 7.00 -2.22
CA ASP A 105 0.25 6.51 -1.15
C ASP A 105 -0.10 5.03 -1.34
N GLN A 106 -0.40 4.56 -2.56
CA GLN A 106 -0.65 3.13 -2.77
C GLN A 106 0.60 2.27 -2.54
N MET A 107 1.78 2.76 -2.93
CA MET A 107 3.05 2.08 -2.64
C MET A 107 3.32 1.99 -1.14
N PHE A 108 3.15 3.09 -0.41
CA PHE A 108 3.30 3.10 1.04
C PHE A 108 2.28 2.18 1.73
N ARG A 109 1.01 2.22 1.34
CA ARG A 109 -0.01 1.32 1.89
C ARG A 109 0.32 -0.14 1.65
N CYS A 110 0.80 -0.47 0.44
CA CYS A 110 1.25 -1.82 0.13
C CYS A 110 2.36 -2.28 1.08
N TRP A 111 3.36 -1.42 1.33
CA TRP A 111 4.43 -1.70 2.28
C TRP A 111 3.93 -1.87 3.72
N ASP A 112 3.07 -0.96 4.18
CA ASP A 112 2.55 -0.95 5.54
C ASP A 112 1.64 -2.15 5.81
N MET A 113 0.77 -2.51 4.85
CA MET A 113 -0.08 -3.69 4.95
C MET A 113 0.72 -4.98 5.09
N MET A 114 1.89 -5.06 4.46
CA MET A 114 2.81 -6.19 4.56
C MET A 114 3.71 -6.12 5.81
N GLY A 115 3.35 -5.27 6.77
CA GLY A 115 4.02 -5.16 8.06
C GLY A 115 5.32 -4.36 8.00
N SER A 116 5.53 -3.52 6.98
CA SER A 116 6.68 -2.61 6.90
C SER A 116 8.04 -3.30 7.04
N GLY A 117 8.19 -4.50 6.48
CA GLY A 117 9.41 -5.30 6.54
C GLY A 117 9.67 -5.99 7.89
N ASN A 118 8.71 -5.98 8.82
CA ASN A 118 8.83 -6.65 10.13
C ASN A 118 8.42 -8.12 10.11
N LEU A 119 7.72 -8.54 9.07
CA LEU A 119 7.10 -9.85 9.00
C LEU A 119 7.91 -10.74 8.05
N ASN A 120 8.14 -11.99 8.45
CA ASN A 120 8.72 -12.99 7.57
C ASN A 120 7.62 -13.67 6.74
N LEU A 121 7.10 -12.95 5.74
CA LEU A 121 5.87 -13.30 5.04
C LEU A 121 5.99 -14.50 4.08
N PHE A 122 7.17 -14.72 3.54
CA PHE A 122 7.35 -15.68 2.45
C PHE A 122 8.43 -16.70 2.76
N ALA A 123 8.71 -16.97 4.05
CA ALA A 123 9.76 -17.88 4.48
C ALA A 123 9.71 -19.22 3.73
N THR A 124 8.52 -19.81 3.62
CA THR A 124 8.31 -21.10 2.94
C THR A 124 8.31 -20.98 1.43
N ASP A 125 7.71 -19.93 0.87
CA ASP A 125 7.63 -19.76 -0.58
C ASP A 125 8.97 -19.41 -1.21
N ILE A 126 9.76 -18.56 -0.53
CA ILE A 126 11.11 -18.15 -0.93
C ILE A 126 12.14 -19.27 -0.72
N ALA A 127 11.85 -20.26 0.13
CA ALA A 127 12.66 -21.47 0.19
C ALA A 127 12.69 -22.17 -1.18
N GLN A 128 11.57 -22.14 -1.92
CA GLN A 128 11.38 -22.83 -3.20
C GLN A 128 11.58 -21.95 -4.43
N LYS A 129 11.47 -20.62 -4.29
CA LYS A 129 11.50 -19.66 -5.40
C LYS A 129 12.50 -18.54 -5.14
N ASN A 130 13.06 -17.97 -6.21
CA ASN A 130 13.97 -16.82 -6.08
C ASN A 130 13.24 -15.55 -5.66
N HIS A 131 11.95 -15.43 -6.03
CA HIS A 131 11.10 -14.32 -5.63
C HIS A 131 9.61 -14.69 -5.62
N VAL A 132 8.82 -13.89 -4.91
CA VAL A 132 7.36 -13.97 -4.82
C VAL A 132 6.79 -12.57 -5.03
N CYS A 133 5.70 -12.47 -5.79
CA CYS A 133 4.99 -11.21 -6.01
C CYS A 133 3.59 -11.27 -5.40
N MET A 134 3.18 -10.16 -4.81
CA MET A 134 1.82 -9.92 -4.32
C MET A 134 1.28 -8.60 -4.86
N LEU A 135 0.13 -8.66 -5.51
CA LEU A 135 -0.50 -7.49 -6.10
C LEU A 135 -1.30 -6.73 -5.04
N CYS A 136 -0.92 -5.48 -4.76
CA CYS A 136 -1.59 -4.64 -3.77
C CYS A 136 -2.69 -3.77 -4.39
N SER A 137 -2.42 -3.16 -5.54
CA SER A 137 -3.40 -2.31 -6.22
C SER A 137 -3.21 -2.29 -7.73
N ASP A 138 -4.33 -2.05 -8.42
CA ASP A 138 -4.43 -1.85 -9.86
C ASP A 138 -4.79 -0.39 -10.12
N ILE A 139 -3.86 0.37 -10.68
CA ILE A 139 -4.01 1.79 -10.98
C ILE A 139 -4.44 1.94 -12.45
N MET A 140 -5.59 2.56 -12.66
CA MET A 140 -6.21 2.76 -13.95
C MET A 140 -6.45 4.25 -14.18
N PHE A 141 -6.27 4.69 -15.42
CA PHE A 141 -6.61 6.05 -15.83
C PHE A 141 -7.91 6.04 -16.65
N ASP A 142 -8.84 6.92 -16.28
CA ASP A 142 -10.04 7.19 -17.07
C ASP A 142 -9.64 7.81 -18.43
N ASN A 143 -10.50 7.68 -19.44
CA ASN A 143 -10.22 8.13 -20.80
C ASN A 143 -9.87 9.62 -20.87
N LYS A 144 -10.44 10.45 -20.01
CA LYS A 144 -10.12 11.89 -19.92
C LYS A 144 -8.74 12.19 -19.32
N ALA A 145 -8.18 11.23 -18.59
CA ALA A 145 -6.88 11.34 -17.93
C ALA A 145 -5.74 10.72 -18.75
N ARG A 146 -6.03 10.16 -19.93
CA ARG A 146 -5.07 9.57 -20.88
C ARG A 146 -4.26 10.63 -21.63
N GLU A 147 -3.29 10.18 -22.43
CA GLU A 147 -2.42 11.01 -23.29
C GLU A 147 -1.54 12.00 -22.51
N GLN A 148 -1.19 11.67 -21.26
CA GLN A 148 -0.33 12.50 -20.41
C GLN A 148 0.91 11.73 -19.97
N GLN A 149 2.02 12.45 -19.84
CA GLN A 149 3.26 11.93 -19.27
C GLN A 149 3.53 12.61 -17.94
N ILE A 150 3.58 11.81 -16.88
CA ILE A 150 3.81 12.29 -15.53
C ILE A 150 5.27 11.98 -15.17
N LEU A 151 6.01 13.03 -14.81
CA LEU A 151 7.45 12.97 -14.52
C LEU A 151 7.72 13.21 -13.02
N GLY A 152 8.89 12.77 -12.56
CA GLY A 152 9.39 13.14 -11.23
C GLY A 152 8.67 12.47 -10.06
N LEU A 153 8.14 11.25 -10.24
CA LEU A 153 7.57 10.47 -9.13
C LEU A 153 8.64 10.18 -8.07
N ASP A 154 9.85 9.84 -8.51
CA ASP A 154 11.02 9.65 -7.66
C ASP A 154 11.29 10.85 -6.75
N LYS A 155 11.46 12.02 -7.35
CA LYS A 155 11.66 13.28 -6.62
C LYS A 155 10.50 13.57 -5.67
N TYR A 156 9.27 13.31 -6.10
CA TYR A 156 8.09 13.47 -5.25
C TYR A 156 8.17 12.56 -4.01
N MET A 157 8.58 11.31 -4.16
CA MET A 157 8.69 10.37 -3.04
C MET A 157 9.81 10.75 -2.06
N ASP A 158 10.88 11.36 -2.56
CA ASP A 158 11.99 11.85 -1.75
C ASP A 158 11.64 13.11 -0.96
N GLU A 159 10.82 13.99 -1.52
CA GLU A 159 10.50 15.30 -0.91
C GLU A 159 9.23 15.29 -0.06
N LYS A 160 8.24 14.46 -0.38
CA LYS A 160 6.90 14.55 0.23
C LYS A 160 6.76 13.64 1.44
N TYR A 161 6.29 14.23 2.53
CA TYR A 161 6.05 13.56 3.81
C TYR A 161 4.76 12.76 3.81
N VAL A 162 4.78 11.65 4.55
CA VAL A 162 3.66 10.71 4.72
C VAL A 162 2.72 11.21 5.84
N THR A 163 2.20 12.43 5.67
CA THR A 163 1.48 13.16 6.73
C THR A 163 0.11 12.56 7.05
N GLN A 164 -0.56 11.92 6.09
CA GLN A 164 -1.86 11.30 6.32
C GLN A 164 -1.81 10.14 7.33
N TYR A 165 -0.63 9.56 7.57
CA TYR A 165 -0.39 8.53 8.59
C TYR A 165 0.36 9.05 9.82
N LYS A 166 0.51 10.38 9.93
CA LYS A 166 1.24 11.05 11.03
C LYS A 166 2.69 10.58 11.17
N LEU A 167 3.34 10.28 10.04
CA LEU A 167 4.74 9.91 10.00
C LEU A 167 5.59 11.13 9.64
N ASP A 168 6.61 11.39 10.46
CA ASP A 168 7.64 12.39 10.18
C ASP A 168 8.74 11.80 9.28
N LYS A 169 8.32 11.26 8.13
CA LYS A 169 9.16 10.62 7.12
C LYS A 169 8.63 10.90 5.73
N THR A 170 9.53 11.01 4.77
CA THR A 170 9.17 11.03 3.35
C THR A 170 8.74 9.64 2.87
N TYR A 171 8.09 9.54 1.71
CA TYR A 171 7.68 8.23 1.16
C TYR A 171 8.87 7.29 1.00
N THR A 172 9.98 7.77 0.44
CA THR A 172 11.21 6.99 0.30
C THR A 172 11.74 6.53 1.65
N GLN A 173 11.82 7.42 2.65
CA GLN A 173 12.25 7.08 4.00
C GLN A 173 11.31 6.05 4.66
N ALA A 174 9.99 6.18 4.47
CA ALA A 174 9.02 5.28 5.06
C ALA A 174 9.14 3.86 4.49
N LEU A 175 9.27 3.73 3.16
CA LEU A 175 9.45 2.47 2.45
C LEU A 175 10.78 1.78 2.74
N SER A 176 11.80 2.55 3.13
CA SER A 176 13.15 2.05 3.35
C SER A 176 13.57 1.93 4.82
N SER A 177 12.78 2.49 5.75
CA SER A 177 13.16 2.71 7.15
C SER A 177 13.67 1.49 7.93
N LYS A 178 13.43 0.27 7.45
CA LYS A 178 13.94 -0.98 8.05
C LYS A 178 15.12 -1.61 7.32
N ILE A 179 15.28 -1.34 6.02
CA ILE A 179 16.50 -1.68 5.28
C ILE A 179 17.70 -0.97 5.94
N TYR A 180 17.47 0.24 6.46
CA TYR A 180 18.50 1.04 7.12
C TYR A 180 18.87 0.60 8.56
N GLN A 181 17.98 -0.06 9.30
CA GLN A 181 18.26 -0.36 10.73
C GLN A 181 19.16 -1.58 10.95
N TYR A 182 19.21 -2.56 10.04
CA TYR A 182 19.93 -3.82 10.27
C TYR A 182 21.29 -3.92 9.55
N GLN A 183 21.67 -2.99 8.66
CA GLN A 183 22.77 -3.26 7.71
C GLN A 183 23.87 -2.21 7.57
N TRP A 184 23.85 -1.13 8.33
CA TRP A 184 24.72 0.02 8.03
C TRP A 184 26.02 0.10 8.82
N LYS A 185 26.36 -0.91 9.64
CA LYS A 185 27.67 -0.91 10.32
C LYS A 185 28.82 -1.53 9.52
N PHE A 186 28.57 -2.09 8.32
CA PHE A 186 29.61 -2.83 7.58
C PHE A 186 29.73 -2.57 6.06
N LEU A 187 28.86 -1.78 5.43
CA LEU A 187 28.90 -1.55 3.98
C LEU A 187 28.99 -0.05 3.64
N TYR A 188 30.22 0.43 3.44
CA TYR A 188 30.52 1.67 2.70
C TYR A 188 30.40 1.41 1.20
N LEU A 189 29.17 1.22 0.71
CA LEU A 189 28.85 1.39 -0.70
C LEU A 189 28.03 2.67 -0.85
N PRO A 190 28.15 3.40 -1.96
CA PRO A 190 27.35 4.58 -2.22
C PRO A 190 25.92 4.15 -2.57
N ILE A 191 25.19 3.65 -1.58
CA ILE A 191 23.73 3.73 -1.48
C ILE A 191 23.42 4.89 -0.52
N TYR A 192 24.28 5.92 -0.52
CA TYR A 192 24.22 7.08 0.37
C TYR A 192 23.24 8.15 -0.12
N SER A 193 22.56 7.92 -1.23
CA SER A 193 21.33 8.63 -1.57
C SER A 193 20.18 7.69 -1.29
N GLY A 194 19.05 8.22 -0.81
CA GLY A 194 17.76 7.55 -0.88
C GLY A 194 17.34 7.34 -2.34
N ASP A 195 18.15 6.61 -3.10
CA ASP A 195 17.96 6.36 -4.51
C ASP A 195 16.81 5.36 -4.65
N VAL A 196 15.66 5.91 -5.03
CA VAL A 196 14.44 5.20 -5.42
C VAL A 196 14.64 4.07 -6.42
N SER A 197 15.79 4.01 -7.13
CA SER A 197 16.14 2.87 -7.98
C SER A 197 16.19 1.56 -7.21
N SER A 198 16.56 1.61 -5.92
CA SER A 198 16.53 0.45 -5.01
C SER A 198 15.10 0.03 -4.63
N LEU A 199 14.13 0.94 -4.67
CA LEU A 199 12.70 0.66 -4.55
C LEU A 199 12.10 0.19 -5.88
N GLY A 200 12.91 0.09 -6.94
CA GLY A 200 12.45 -0.35 -8.24
C GLY A 200 11.69 0.67 -9.05
N ILE A 201 11.76 1.95 -8.65
CA ILE A 201 11.37 3.07 -9.48
C ILE A 201 12.65 3.56 -10.14
N PRO A 202 12.85 3.34 -11.44
CA PRO A 202 13.97 3.94 -12.15
C PRO A 202 13.95 5.46 -11.94
N THR A 203 15.11 6.04 -11.61
CA THR A 203 15.25 7.51 -11.57
C THR A 203 14.77 8.10 -12.89
N GLY A 204 13.89 9.10 -12.84
CA GLY A 204 13.27 9.66 -14.04
C GLY A 204 12.26 8.76 -14.75
N GLN A 205 11.69 7.75 -14.08
CA GLN A 205 10.59 6.96 -14.65
C GLN A 205 9.44 7.87 -15.10
N VAL A 206 9.07 7.76 -16.37
CA VAL A 206 7.89 8.42 -16.94
C VAL A 206 6.69 7.52 -16.74
N ILE A 207 5.64 8.06 -16.12
CA ILE A 207 4.33 7.40 -16.04
C ILE A 207 3.51 7.87 -17.25
N ASN A 208 3.24 6.96 -18.17
CA ASN A 208 2.37 7.18 -19.31
C ASN A 208 0.93 6.85 -18.91
N THR A 209 0.03 7.84 -18.89
CA THR A 209 -1.36 7.62 -18.46
C THR A 209 -2.19 6.80 -19.46
N ASP A 210 -1.65 6.48 -20.63
CA ASP A 210 -2.24 5.49 -21.53
C ASP A 210 -2.11 4.05 -21.00
N ASP A 211 -1.14 3.81 -20.12
CA ASP A 211 -0.91 2.52 -19.49
C ASP A 211 -1.62 2.42 -18.14
N ASN A 212 -2.07 1.20 -17.82
CA ASN A 212 -2.48 0.88 -16.46
C ASN A 212 -1.27 0.34 -15.69
N TYR A 213 -1.20 0.66 -14.41
CA TYR A 213 -0.09 0.30 -13.54
C TYR A 213 -0.54 -0.61 -12.40
N LYS A 214 0.43 -1.28 -11.79
CA LYS A 214 0.24 -2.20 -10.68
C LYS A 214 1.24 -1.89 -9.59
N VAL A 215 0.74 -1.74 -8.36
CA VAL A 215 1.60 -1.68 -7.18
C VAL A 215 1.77 -3.09 -6.64
N VAL A 216 3.02 -3.54 -6.58
CA VAL A 216 3.34 -4.93 -6.29
C VAL A 216 4.35 -5.00 -5.16
N PHE A 217 4.03 -5.75 -4.12
CA PHE A 217 4.98 -6.15 -3.10
C PHE A 217 5.76 -7.35 -3.60
N VAL A 218 7.08 -7.26 -3.62
CA VAL A 218 7.96 -8.32 -4.11
C VAL A 218 8.93 -8.70 -3.01
N ALA A 219 9.06 -9.99 -2.78
CA ALA A 219 9.98 -10.57 -1.84
C ALA A 219 11.01 -11.41 -2.60
N TYR A 220 12.29 -11.14 -2.41
CA TYR A 220 13.40 -11.87 -3.02
C TYR A 220 14.15 -12.69 -1.98
N LYS A 221 14.63 -13.87 -2.37
CA LYS A 221 15.58 -14.64 -1.57
C LYS A 221 16.87 -13.85 -1.38
N SER A 222 17.32 -13.71 -0.14
CA SER A 222 18.54 -12.93 0.16
C SER A 222 19.78 -13.52 -0.53
N SER A 223 19.93 -14.84 -0.57
CA SER A 223 21.00 -15.53 -1.31
C SER A 223 20.92 -15.33 -2.82
N PHE A 224 19.72 -15.19 -3.39
CA PHE A 224 19.56 -14.85 -4.80
C PHE A 224 20.09 -13.44 -5.08
N LEU A 225 19.72 -12.46 -4.25
CA LEU A 225 20.20 -11.08 -4.38
C LEU A 225 21.72 -10.98 -4.18
N SER A 226 22.27 -11.64 -3.14
CA SER A 226 23.72 -11.65 -2.89
C SER A 226 24.49 -12.19 -4.09
N ASN A 227 24.01 -13.29 -4.70
CA ASN A 227 24.63 -13.84 -5.91
C ASN A 227 24.47 -12.93 -7.13
N TYR A 228 23.28 -12.35 -7.33
CA TYR A 228 22.99 -11.50 -8.48
C TYR A 228 23.80 -10.21 -8.45
N PHE A 229 23.71 -9.46 -7.35
CA PHE A 229 24.46 -8.22 -7.18
C PHE A 229 25.94 -8.45 -6.96
N GLY A 230 26.31 -9.51 -6.23
CA GLY A 230 27.71 -9.80 -5.98
C GLY A 230 28.49 -10.15 -7.26
N LYS A 231 27.87 -10.89 -8.18
CA LYS A 231 28.46 -11.12 -9.52
C LYS A 231 28.50 -9.85 -10.37
N LYS A 232 27.41 -9.06 -10.37
CA LYS A 232 27.30 -7.90 -11.25
C LYS A 232 28.17 -6.72 -10.81
N LEU A 233 28.32 -6.51 -9.51
CA LEU A 233 29.06 -5.40 -8.93
C LEU A 233 30.45 -5.79 -8.40
N GLY A 234 30.77 -7.09 -8.35
CA GLY A 234 32.03 -7.58 -7.81
C GLY A 234 32.14 -7.44 -6.29
N ILE A 235 31.01 -7.49 -5.57
CA ILE A 235 30.93 -7.20 -4.13
C ILE A 235 30.49 -8.46 -3.38
N ASN A 236 31.21 -8.82 -2.32
CA ASN A 236 30.73 -9.86 -1.41
C ASN A 236 29.71 -9.26 -0.42
N LEU A 237 28.43 -9.39 -0.75
CA LEU A 237 27.34 -9.11 0.16
C LEU A 237 27.30 -10.27 1.17
N GLY A 238 27.98 -10.11 2.30
CA GLY A 238 28.06 -11.12 3.36
C GLY A 238 26.69 -11.68 3.75
N GLU A 239 26.67 -12.83 4.42
CA GLU A 239 25.43 -13.55 4.73
C GLU A 239 24.39 -12.65 5.41
N TYR A 240 23.30 -12.40 4.70
CA TYR A 240 22.13 -11.74 5.27
C TYR A 240 21.50 -12.69 6.29
N LYS A 241 21.29 -12.21 7.52
CA LYS A 241 20.55 -12.96 8.55
C LYS A 241 19.07 -13.14 8.23
N GLN A 242 18.54 -12.43 7.23
CA GLN A 242 17.17 -12.57 6.78
C GLN A 242 17.12 -13.42 5.52
N ASP A 243 16.16 -14.34 5.44
CA ASP A 243 15.96 -15.22 4.29
C ASP A 243 15.44 -14.45 3.06
N ALA A 244 14.82 -13.29 3.28
CA ALA A 244 14.15 -12.51 2.26
C ALA A 244 14.42 -11.01 2.38
N VAL A 245 14.39 -10.31 1.25
CA VAL A 245 14.40 -8.85 1.15
C VAL A 245 13.15 -8.40 0.39
N TYR A 246 12.50 -7.35 0.91
CA TYR A 246 11.20 -6.91 0.44
C TYR A 246 11.27 -5.55 -0.24
N PHE A 247 10.48 -5.37 -1.29
CA PHE A 247 10.40 -4.15 -2.08
C PHE A 247 8.96 -3.91 -2.53
N VAL A 248 8.64 -2.66 -2.88
CA VAL A 248 7.37 -2.30 -3.52
C VAL A 248 7.65 -1.65 -4.86
N TYR A 249 7.18 -2.29 -5.93
CA TYR A 249 7.37 -1.83 -7.30
C TYR A 249 6.09 -1.22 -7.86
N LEU A 250 6.28 -0.27 -8.79
CA LEU A 250 5.25 0.20 -9.70
C LEU A 250 5.53 -0.35 -11.10
N TYR A 251 4.74 -1.32 -11.55
CA TYR A 251 4.89 -1.92 -12.88
C TYR A 251 3.80 -1.44 -13.83
N SER A 252 4.15 -1.20 -15.09
CA SER A 252 3.15 -1.21 -16.16
C SER A 252 2.50 -2.60 -16.23
N ASN A 253 1.32 -2.69 -16.83
CA ASN A 253 0.67 -4.00 -17.04
C ASN A 253 1.55 -5.00 -17.81
N GLU A 254 2.33 -4.52 -18.77
CA GLU A 254 3.24 -5.36 -19.54
C GLU A 254 4.42 -5.84 -18.68
N ASP A 255 5.08 -4.93 -17.96
CA ASP A 255 6.21 -5.28 -17.10
C ASP A 255 5.81 -6.19 -15.95
N PHE A 256 4.59 -6.03 -15.41
CA PHE A 256 4.08 -6.92 -14.39
C PHE A 256 3.98 -8.37 -14.89
N ARG A 257 3.48 -8.58 -16.12
CA ARG A 257 3.37 -9.93 -16.70
C ARG A 257 4.74 -10.58 -16.88
N LYS A 258 5.76 -9.78 -17.23
CA LYS A 258 7.14 -10.24 -17.41
C LYS A 258 7.82 -10.57 -16.08
N ASN A 259 7.68 -9.70 -15.08
CA ASN A 259 8.47 -9.76 -13.84
C ASN A 259 7.79 -10.56 -12.71
N CYS A 260 6.46 -10.68 -12.74
CA CYS A 260 5.67 -11.36 -11.72
C CYS A 260 4.77 -12.48 -12.31
N PRO A 261 5.37 -13.53 -12.89
CA PRO A 261 4.60 -14.63 -13.50
C PRO A 261 3.87 -15.50 -12.46
N VAL A 262 4.35 -15.55 -11.23
CA VAL A 262 3.77 -16.32 -10.13
C VAL A 262 2.97 -15.38 -9.23
N LYS A 263 1.64 -15.51 -9.26
CA LYS A 263 0.75 -14.72 -8.42
C LYS A 263 0.48 -15.45 -7.10
N TYR A 264 0.74 -14.78 -5.99
CA TYR A 264 0.09 -15.10 -4.72
C TYR A 264 -1.22 -14.32 -4.66
N ASN A 265 -2.35 -15.02 -4.71
CA ASN A 265 -3.69 -14.49 -4.44
C ASN A 265 -4.24 -15.16 -3.19
#